data_AF-R7ZD16-F1
#
_entry.id   AF-R7ZD16-F1
#
_cell.length_a   1.000
_cell.length_b   1.000
_cell.length_c   1.000
_cell.angle_alpha   90.00
_cell.angle_beta   90.00
_cell.angle_gamma   90.00
#
_symmetry.space_group_name_H-M   'P 1'
#
loop_
_entity.id
_entity.type
_entity.pdbx_description
1 polymer ?
#
loop_
_entity_poly.entity_id
_entity_poly.type
_entity_poly.pdbx_seq_one_letter_code
_entity_poly.pdbx_strand_id
1 'polypeptide(L)'
;MTRKGPLAINYEALWQEGMKDWQGQMPERMVNDHLEEQFWSQSIARKNTGQTDPYAAQIFAEIKGSIQPEHSVLEIGPGWGNYTFPLADYVRELTCVDSSASILTYLQSCLQHEEHVSYVHAKWEELGENDIQTHDIVIGVNCFYRMYEIKAALKHMNRLAKKRAIIGMTTGPIQPHYELLHTKYGYDIKFPRRDYIEFLNLLYEMDIYAECKIIPLKRVYEYDTYEQLVTTQSKKILNTDVKRAHIEDSLAPFIEEKDGRYYYRHDFHAALVSWEPK
;
A
#
# COMPACT_ATOMS: atom_id res chain seq x y z
N MET A 1 -21.01 -18.75 -10.24
CA MET A 1 -22.22 -18.10 -9.67
C MET A 1 -21.75 -17.22 -8.53
N THR A 2 -21.91 -15.90 -8.63
CA THR A 2 -21.65 -14.98 -7.51
C THR A 2 -22.62 -15.30 -6.38
N ARG A 3 -22.11 -15.59 -5.17
CA ARG A 3 -22.96 -15.82 -4.01
C ARG A 3 -23.61 -14.49 -3.63
N LYS A 4 -24.88 -14.31 -4.00
CA LYS A 4 -25.69 -13.23 -3.45
C LYS A 4 -26.00 -13.58 -2.01
N GLY A 5 -25.22 -13.03 -1.08
CA GLY A 5 -25.56 -13.06 0.35
C GLY A 5 -26.93 -12.40 0.59
N PRO A 6 -27.44 -12.42 1.83
CA PRO A 6 -28.73 -11.81 2.17
C PRO A 6 -28.77 -10.29 1.88
N LEU A 7 -27.61 -9.66 1.74
CA LEU A 7 -27.45 -8.31 1.22
C LEU A 7 -26.80 -8.40 -0.17
N ALA A 8 -27.50 -7.90 -1.19
CA ALA A 8 -26.93 -7.72 -2.53
C ALA A 8 -26.02 -6.49 -2.54
N ILE A 9 -24.89 -6.57 -1.84
CA ILE A 9 -23.85 -5.53 -1.84
C ILE A 9 -22.98 -5.74 -3.08
N ASN A 10 -22.64 -4.67 -3.80
CA ASN A 10 -21.65 -4.71 -4.87
C ASN A 10 -20.35 -4.11 -4.33
N TYR A 11 -19.42 -4.96 -3.87
CA TYR A 11 -18.17 -4.47 -3.26
C TYR A 11 -17.22 -3.82 -4.26
N GLU A 12 -17.31 -4.16 -5.55
CA GLU A 12 -16.51 -3.50 -6.58
C GLU A 12 -16.99 -2.05 -6.83
N ALA A 13 -18.30 -1.82 -6.80
CA ALA A 13 -18.83 -0.45 -6.84
C ALA A 13 -18.42 0.36 -5.60
N LEU A 14 -18.33 -0.26 -4.41
CA LEU A 14 -17.82 0.41 -3.21
C LEU A 14 -16.33 0.75 -3.35
N TRP A 15 -15.53 -0.15 -3.90
CA TRP A 15 -14.12 0.11 -4.21
C TRP A 15 -13.96 1.30 -5.15
N GLN A 16 -14.72 1.31 -6.26
CA GLN A 16 -14.70 2.39 -7.26
C GLN A 16 -15.16 3.72 -6.65
N GLU A 17 -16.13 3.72 -5.75
CA GLU A 17 -16.54 4.90 -5.00
C GLU A 17 -15.44 5.38 -4.05
N GLY A 18 -14.75 4.45 -3.37
CA GLY A 18 -13.61 4.73 -2.49
C GLY A 18 -12.37 5.27 -3.21
N MET A 19 -12.28 5.13 -4.54
CA MET A 19 -11.21 5.73 -5.35
C MET A 19 -11.37 7.24 -5.54
N LYS A 20 -12.58 7.79 -5.38
CA LYS A 20 -12.84 9.22 -5.52
C LYS A 20 -12.29 10.00 -4.32
N ASP A 21 -11.98 11.27 -4.49
CA ASP A 21 -11.65 12.20 -3.42
C ASP A 21 -12.90 12.63 -2.62
N TRP A 22 -12.69 13.47 -1.60
CA TRP A 22 -13.76 13.98 -0.73
C TRP A 22 -14.74 14.93 -1.44
N GLN A 23 -14.52 15.22 -2.72
CA GLN A 23 -15.43 15.98 -3.60
C GLN A 23 -16.15 15.06 -4.60
N GLY A 24 -15.95 13.74 -4.50
CA GLY A 24 -16.56 12.75 -5.39
C GLY A 24 -15.91 12.69 -6.79
N GLN A 25 -14.72 13.26 -6.96
CA GLN A 25 -13.98 13.26 -8.23
C GLN A 25 -12.85 12.23 -8.19
N MET A 26 -12.48 11.67 -9.34
CA MET A 26 -11.30 10.82 -9.42
C MET A 26 -10.04 11.69 -9.32
N PRO A 27 -9.11 11.46 -8.37
CA PRO A 27 -7.87 12.22 -8.31
C PRO A 27 -7.09 12.12 -9.62
N GLU A 28 -6.51 13.22 -10.10
CA GLU A 28 -5.91 13.29 -11.44
C GLU A 28 -4.82 12.23 -11.67
N ARG A 29 -3.96 12.00 -10.69
CA ARG A 29 -2.92 10.95 -10.71
C ARG A 29 -3.44 9.54 -10.91
N MET A 30 -4.68 9.28 -10.51
CA MET A 30 -5.27 7.95 -10.64
C MET A 30 -5.57 7.61 -12.11
N VAL A 31 -5.86 8.62 -12.93
CA VAL A 31 -6.24 8.47 -14.35
C VAL A 31 -5.18 8.96 -15.33
N ASN A 32 -4.15 9.67 -14.85
CA ASN A 32 -3.09 10.23 -15.68
C ASN A 32 -1.75 9.55 -15.38
N ASP A 33 -1.33 8.66 -16.28
CA ASP A 33 -0.08 7.89 -16.14
C ASP A 33 1.17 8.76 -16.12
N HIS A 34 1.17 9.88 -16.83
CA HIS A 34 2.31 10.79 -16.84
C HIS A 34 2.53 11.43 -15.47
N LEU A 35 1.45 11.88 -14.82
CA LEU A 35 1.53 12.45 -13.47
C LEU A 35 1.91 11.40 -12.42
N GLU A 36 1.46 10.16 -12.59
CA GLU A 36 1.83 9.07 -11.71
C GLU A 36 3.32 8.72 -11.84
N GLU A 37 3.83 8.61 -13.06
CA GLU A 37 5.26 8.40 -13.32
C GLU A 37 6.11 9.54 -12.74
N GLN A 38 5.70 10.80 -12.95
CA GLN A 38 6.38 11.95 -12.36
C GLN A 38 6.41 11.90 -10.83
N PHE A 39 5.31 11.50 -10.19
CA PHE A 39 5.27 11.35 -8.74
C PHE A 39 6.25 10.30 -8.25
N TRP A 40 6.30 9.13 -8.89
CA TRP A 40 7.22 8.06 -8.49
C TRP A 40 8.67 8.45 -8.73
N SER A 41 8.97 9.05 -9.88
CA SER A 41 10.30 9.59 -10.19
C SER A 41 10.79 10.58 -9.10
N GLN A 42 9.94 11.55 -8.72
CA GLN A 42 10.25 12.50 -7.65
C GLN A 42 10.36 11.85 -6.27
N SER A 43 9.57 10.80 -6.00
CA SER A 43 9.59 10.10 -4.72
C SER A 43 10.89 9.32 -4.54
N ILE A 44 11.34 8.60 -5.58
CA ILE A 44 12.60 7.85 -5.59
C ILE A 44 13.80 8.78 -5.46
N ALA A 45 13.78 9.95 -6.13
CA ALA A 45 14.89 10.91 -6.07
C ALA A 45 15.20 11.43 -4.64
N ARG A 46 14.28 11.23 -3.69
CA ARG A 46 14.43 11.60 -2.26
C ARG A 46 14.82 10.41 -1.38
N LYS A 47 14.94 9.21 -1.93
CA LYS A 47 15.29 7.98 -1.20
C LYS A 47 16.78 7.72 -1.29
N ASN A 48 17.37 7.20 -0.22
CA ASN A 48 18.70 6.62 -0.29
C ASN A 48 18.63 5.25 -0.98
N THR A 49 19.65 4.91 -1.76
CA THR A 49 19.76 3.63 -2.47
C THR A 49 19.59 2.46 -1.52
N GLY A 50 18.71 1.51 -1.87
CA GLY A 50 18.48 0.29 -1.09
C GLY A 50 17.74 0.50 0.24
N GLN A 51 17.31 1.72 0.56
CA GLN A 51 16.65 1.99 1.83
C GLN A 51 15.21 1.50 1.85
N THR A 52 14.89 0.63 2.81
CA THR A 52 13.52 0.21 3.13
C THR A 52 12.97 0.97 4.34
N ASP A 53 11.64 0.99 4.46
CA ASP A 53 11.01 1.55 5.65
C ASP A 53 11.12 0.56 6.82
N PRO A 54 11.38 1.03 8.06
CA PRO A 54 11.54 0.14 9.22
C PRO A 54 10.35 -0.79 9.49
N TYR A 55 9.12 -0.34 9.21
CA TYR A 55 7.93 -1.17 9.43
C TYR A 55 7.83 -2.33 8.42
N ALA A 56 8.46 -2.21 7.24
CA ALA A 56 8.36 -3.22 6.18
C ALA A 56 9.02 -4.54 6.60
N ALA A 57 10.08 -4.49 7.44
CA ALA A 57 10.74 -5.68 7.95
C ALA A 57 9.79 -6.58 8.79
N GLN A 58 8.89 -5.97 9.59
CA GLN A 58 7.91 -6.74 10.38
C GLN A 58 6.86 -7.38 9.48
N ILE A 59 6.41 -6.67 8.44
CA ILE A 59 5.47 -7.23 7.45
C ILE A 59 6.13 -8.35 6.67
N PHE A 60 7.39 -8.16 6.24
CA PHE A 60 8.13 -9.17 5.49
C PHE A 60 8.37 -10.44 6.30
N ALA A 61 8.65 -10.33 7.59
CA ALA A 61 8.79 -11.51 8.47
C ALA A 61 7.55 -12.40 8.43
N GLU A 62 6.36 -11.80 8.33
CA GLU A 62 5.09 -12.52 8.24
C GLU A 62 4.83 -13.08 6.84
N ILE A 63 5.13 -12.31 5.78
CA ILE A 63 5.08 -12.77 4.39
C ILE A 63 5.99 -13.99 4.21
N LYS A 64 7.20 -13.96 4.77
CA LYS A 64 8.22 -15.00 4.67
C LYS A 64 7.72 -16.37 5.16
N GLY A 65 6.79 -16.41 6.12
CA GLY A 65 6.17 -17.65 6.57
C GLY A 65 5.40 -18.42 5.49
N SER A 66 5.02 -17.76 4.39
CA SER A 66 4.35 -18.35 3.23
C SER A 66 5.27 -18.57 2.02
N ILE A 67 6.56 -18.24 2.13
CA ILE A 67 7.51 -18.28 1.01
C ILE A 67 8.70 -19.18 1.37
N GLN A 68 9.07 -20.06 0.43
CA GLN A 68 10.25 -20.92 0.54
C GLN A 68 11.33 -20.44 -0.42
N PRO A 69 12.63 -20.69 -0.13
CA PRO A 69 13.72 -20.24 -1.00
C PRO A 69 13.62 -20.72 -2.44
N GLU A 70 13.02 -21.88 -2.68
CA GLU A 70 12.91 -22.48 -4.02
C GLU A 70 11.77 -21.88 -4.85
N HIS A 71 10.92 -21.04 -4.26
CA HIS A 71 9.76 -20.46 -4.94
C HIS A 71 10.17 -19.43 -5.99
N SER A 72 9.42 -19.36 -7.09
CA SER A 72 9.38 -18.17 -7.92
C SER A 72 8.32 -17.19 -7.40
N VAL A 73 8.63 -15.90 -7.37
CA VAL A 73 7.75 -14.85 -6.85
C VAL A 73 7.50 -13.78 -7.92
N LEU A 74 6.24 -13.42 -8.10
CA LEU A 74 5.80 -12.28 -8.90
C LEU A 74 5.34 -11.16 -7.97
N GLU A 75 6.09 -10.06 -7.93
CA GLU A 75 5.78 -8.86 -7.16
C GLU A 75 5.10 -7.80 -8.06
N ILE A 76 3.93 -7.34 -7.63
CA ILE A 76 3.14 -6.29 -8.29
C ILE A 76 3.38 -4.98 -7.55
N GLY A 77 3.78 -3.94 -8.29
CA GLY A 77 4.02 -2.62 -7.74
C GLY A 77 5.07 -2.61 -6.62
N PRO A 78 6.32 -3.01 -6.90
CA PRO A 78 7.40 -3.12 -5.91
C PRO A 78 7.74 -1.80 -5.18
N GLY A 79 7.33 -0.66 -5.75
CA GLY A 79 7.64 0.65 -5.18
C GLY A 79 9.16 0.87 -5.08
N TRP A 80 9.62 1.48 -4.00
CA TRP A 80 11.08 1.66 -3.77
C TRP A 80 11.78 0.42 -3.18
N GLY A 81 11.18 -0.78 -3.27
CA GLY A 81 11.86 -2.03 -2.95
C GLY A 81 11.75 -2.51 -1.51
N ASN A 82 10.76 -2.02 -0.75
CA ASN A 82 10.51 -2.44 0.63
C ASN A 82 10.45 -3.97 0.81
N TYR A 83 9.88 -4.68 -0.17
CA TYR A 83 9.77 -6.13 -0.17
C TYR A 83 10.62 -6.77 -1.27
N THR A 84 10.88 -6.05 -2.37
CA THR A 84 11.77 -6.51 -3.45
C THR A 84 13.15 -6.91 -2.97
N PHE A 85 13.83 -6.06 -2.18
CA PHE A 85 15.18 -6.36 -1.71
C PHE A 85 15.24 -7.64 -0.85
N PRO A 86 14.44 -7.78 0.22
CA PRO A 86 14.48 -9.00 1.00
C PRO A 86 13.87 -10.23 0.28
N LEU A 87 13.04 -10.05 -0.74
CA LEU A 87 12.63 -11.15 -1.62
C LEU A 87 13.79 -11.61 -2.51
N ALA A 88 14.50 -10.68 -3.16
CA ALA A 88 15.64 -10.98 -4.01
C ALA A 88 16.71 -11.78 -3.25
N ASP A 89 16.96 -11.44 -1.99
CA ASP A 89 17.90 -12.15 -1.11
C ASP A 89 17.43 -13.57 -0.71
N TYR A 90 16.15 -13.89 -0.89
CA TYR A 90 15.54 -15.08 -0.29
C TYR A 90 15.03 -16.11 -1.29
N VAL A 91 14.57 -15.71 -2.48
CA VAL A 91 13.86 -16.60 -3.41
C VAL A 91 14.68 -16.94 -4.65
N ARG A 92 14.37 -18.08 -5.28
CA ARG A 92 15.05 -18.57 -6.48
C ARG A 92 14.88 -17.65 -7.68
N GLU A 93 13.71 -17.04 -7.83
CA GLU A 93 13.36 -16.19 -8.97
C GLU A 93 12.38 -15.11 -8.51
N LEU A 94 12.64 -13.87 -8.89
CA LEU A 94 11.78 -12.73 -8.61
C LEU A 94 11.45 -12.01 -9.92
N THR A 95 10.17 -11.77 -10.18
CA THR A 95 9.71 -10.93 -11.28
C THR A 95 8.96 -9.74 -10.71
N CYS A 96 9.41 -8.53 -11.04
CA CYS A 96 8.78 -7.28 -10.62
C CYS A 96 7.96 -6.70 -11.78
N VAL A 97 6.68 -6.46 -11.57
CA VAL A 97 5.80 -5.76 -12.52
C VAL A 97 5.45 -4.39 -11.96
N ASP A 98 5.73 -3.33 -12.72
CA ASP A 98 5.29 -1.98 -12.37
C ASP A 98 4.94 -1.18 -13.63
N SER A 99 3.98 -0.27 -13.49
CA SER A 99 3.65 0.72 -14.52
C SER A 99 4.68 1.84 -14.61
N SER A 100 5.50 2.03 -13.58
CA SER A 100 6.51 3.08 -13.50
C SER A 100 7.87 2.62 -14.00
N ALA A 101 8.36 3.26 -15.06
CA ALA A 101 9.70 3.01 -15.59
C ALA A 101 10.78 3.48 -14.62
N SER A 102 10.56 4.61 -13.92
CA SER A 102 11.47 5.13 -12.90
C SER A 102 11.67 4.14 -11.74
N ILE A 103 10.61 3.47 -11.31
CA ILE A 103 10.68 2.44 -10.25
C ILE A 103 11.54 1.26 -10.69
N LEU A 104 11.27 0.69 -11.86
CA LEU A 104 12.01 -0.47 -12.36
C LEU A 104 13.49 -0.13 -12.60
N THR A 105 13.78 1.04 -13.17
CA THR A 105 15.17 1.52 -13.38
C THR A 105 15.91 1.66 -12.06
N TYR A 106 15.26 2.22 -11.03
CA TYR A 106 15.84 2.32 -9.70
C TYR A 106 16.14 0.94 -9.09
N LEU A 107 15.20 0.00 -9.14
CA LEU A 107 15.41 -1.34 -8.60
C LEU A 107 16.52 -2.08 -9.34
N GLN A 108 16.57 -1.97 -10.67
CA GLN A 108 17.66 -2.51 -11.51
C GLN A 108 19.02 -1.96 -11.09
N SER A 109 19.11 -0.65 -10.81
CA SER A 109 20.36 -0.04 -10.34
C SER A 109 20.78 -0.50 -8.95
N CYS A 110 19.84 -0.95 -8.11
CA CYS A 110 20.12 -1.47 -6.77
C CYS A 110 20.52 -2.96 -6.81
N LEU A 111 19.99 -3.73 -7.77
CA LEU A 111 20.12 -5.19 -7.86
C LEU A 111 20.89 -5.63 -9.12
N GLN A 112 21.89 -4.86 -9.55
CA GLN A 112 22.60 -5.06 -10.82
C GLN A 112 23.24 -6.45 -10.98
N HIS A 113 23.48 -7.17 -9.89
CA HIS A 113 24.15 -8.47 -9.87
C HIS A 113 23.21 -9.65 -9.62
N GLU A 114 21.91 -9.40 -9.44
CA GLU A 114 20.92 -10.42 -9.17
C GLU A 114 20.26 -10.90 -10.47
N GLU A 115 20.91 -11.83 -11.17
CA GLU A 115 20.45 -12.35 -12.47
C GLU A 115 19.08 -13.05 -12.41
N HIS A 116 18.65 -13.48 -11.21
CA HIS A 116 17.34 -14.09 -10.98
C HIS A 116 16.21 -13.08 -10.75
N VAL A 117 16.50 -11.78 -10.82
CA VAL A 117 15.50 -10.71 -10.73
C VAL A 117 15.20 -10.17 -12.13
N SER A 118 13.92 -10.24 -12.51
CA SER A 118 13.41 -9.77 -13.79
C SER A 118 12.42 -8.62 -13.60
N TYR A 119 12.29 -7.76 -14.62
CA TYR A 119 11.50 -6.54 -14.56
C TYR A 119 10.58 -6.45 -15.77
N VAL A 120 9.30 -6.19 -15.53
CA VAL A 120 8.26 -6.08 -16.56
C VAL A 120 7.61 -4.71 -16.43
N HIS A 121 7.87 -3.84 -17.40
CA HIS A 121 7.24 -2.52 -17.46
C HIS A 121 5.87 -2.65 -18.12
N ALA A 122 4.83 -2.70 -17.30
CA ALA A 122 3.44 -2.82 -17.75
C ALA A 122 2.48 -2.38 -16.65
N LYS A 123 1.29 -1.93 -17.02
CA LYS A 123 0.18 -1.92 -16.06
C LYS A 123 -0.29 -3.36 -15.83
N TRP A 124 -0.60 -3.67 -14.58
CA TRP A 124 -1.06 -5.00 -14.19
C TRP A 124 -2.29 -5.44 -14.98
N GLU A 125 -3.20 -4.51 -15.24
CA GLU A 125 -4.47 -4.73 -15.94
C GLU A 125 -4.30 -4.88 -17.45
N GLU A 126 -3.16 -4.47 -18.00
CA GLU A 126 -2.84 -4.55 -19.43
C GLU A 126 -2.07 -5.83 -19.78
N LEU A 127 -1.59 -6.59 -18.79
CA LEU A 127 -0.93 -7.88 -19.01
C LEU A 127 -1.93 -8.93 -19.52
N GLY A 128 -1.66 -9.44 -20.71
CA GLY A 128 -2.35 -10.55 -21.33
C GLY A 128 -1.99 -11.91 -20.71
N GLU A 129 -2.66 -12.96 -21.18
CA GLU A 129 -2.48 -14.31 -20.62
C GLU A 129 -1.07 -14.87 -20.83
N ASN A 130 -0.40 -14.50 -21.92
CA ASN A 130 0.91 -15.02 -22.34
C ASN A 130 2.08 -14.05 -22.07
N ASP A 131 1.80 -12.85 -21.53
CA ASP A 131 2.84 -11.83 -21.30
C ASP A 131 3.74 -12.17 -20.12
N ILE A 132 3.21 -12.98 -19.18
CA ILE A 132 3.93 -13.41 -17.99
C ILE A 132 3.59 -14.85 -17.62
N GLN A 133 4.61 -15.60 -17.23
CA GLN A 133 4.45 -16.97 -16.75
C GLN A 133 3.82 -17.00 -15.36
N THR A 134 3.34 -18.16 -14.95
CA THR A 134 2.82 -18.38 -13.60
C THR A 134 3.97 -18.57 -12.60
N HIS A 135 3.80 -18.07 -11.38
CA HIS A 135 4.78 -18.11 -10.29
C HIS A 135 4.26 -18.88 -9.09
N ASP A 136 5.13 -19.40 -8.24
CA ASP A 136 4.70 -20.07 -7.00
C ASP A 136 3.90 -19.11 -6.11
N ILE A 137 4.38 -17.87 -5.98
CA ILE A 137 3.77 -16.81 -5.18
C ILE A 137 3.50 -15.59 -6.06
N VAL A 138 2.31 -14.99 -5.93
CA VAL A 138 2.01 -13.65 -6.45
C VAL A 138 1.75 -12.72 -5.28
N ILE A 139 2.44 -11.59 -5.22
CA ILE A 139 2.34 -10.65 -4.10
C ILE A 139 2.22 -9.21 -4.58
N GLY A 140 1.35 -8.44 -3.94
CA GLY A 140 1.31 -6.99 -4.08
C GLY A 140 1.10 -6.34 -2.73
N VAL A 141 1.85 -5.29 -2.40
CA VAL A 141 1.72 -4.58 -1.12
C VAL A 141 1.54 -3.09 -1.36
N ASN A 142 0.43 -2.51 -0.90
CA ASN A 142 0.08 -1.09 -1.09
C ASN A 142 0.05 -0.60 -2.56
N CYS A 143 -0.12 -1.50 -3.53
CA CYS A 143 -0.01 -1.19 -4.97
C CYS A 143 -1.36 -1.12 -5.73
N PHE A 144 -2.45 -1.60 -5.14
CA PHE A 144 -3.74 -1.76 -5.83
C PHE A 144 -4.49 -0.45 -6.09
N TYR A 145 -3.98 0.69 -5.59
CA TYR A 145 -4.78 1.90 -5.47
C TYR A 145 -5.28 2.46 -6.80
N ARG A 146 -4.61 2.20 -7.95
CA ARG A 146 -5.04 2.63 -9.29
C ARG A 146 -5.90 1.63 -10.07
N MET A 147 -6.13 0.43 -9.53
CA MET A 147 -6.87 -0.64 -10.22
C MET A 147 -8.38 -0.41 -10.12
N TYR A 148 -8.98 0.17 -11.16
CA TYR A 148 -10.41 0.51 -11.17
C TYR A 148 -11.33 -0.73 -11.24
N GLU A 149 -10.98 -1.68 -12.11
CA GLU A 149 -11.65 -2.98 -12.23
C GLU A 149 -10.96 -4.00 -11.31
N ILE A 150 -11.06 -3.79 -9.99
CA ILE A 150 -10.27 -4.52 -8.99
C ILE A 150 -10.51 -6.04 -9.04
N LYS A 151 -11.71 -6.52 -9.35
CA LYS A 151 -11.95 -7.97 -9.47
C LYS A 151 -11.17 -8.58 -10.62
N ALA A 152 -10.97 -7.85 -11.72
CA ALA A 152 -10.14 -8.32 -12.83
C ALA A 152 -8.67 -8.47 -12.38
N ALA A 153 -8.15 -7.49 -11.64
CA ALA A 153 -6.81 -7.55 -11.07
C ALA A 153 -6.63 -8.72 -10.09
N LEU A 154 -7.58 -8.94 -9.18
CA LEU A 154 -7.57 -10.07 -8.23
C LEU A 154 -7.68 -11.43 -8.94
N LYS A 155 -8.51 -11.51 -9.99
CA LYS A 155 -8.61 -12.71 -10.83
C LYS A 155 -7.28 -12.99 -11.54
N HIS A 156 -6.59 -11.94 -11.98
CA HIS A 156 -5.28 -12.04 -12.59
C HIS A 156 -4.24 -12.57 -11.61
N MET A 157 -4.23 -12.09 -10.36
CA MET A 157 -3.38 -12.64 -9.29
C MET A 157 -3.67 -14.13 -9.08
N ASN A 158 -4.95 -14.50 -8.96
CA ASN A 158 -5.36 -15.89 -8.76
C ASN A 158 -4.92 -16.80 -9.91
N ARG A 159 -4.96 -16.31 -11.16
CA ARG A 159 -4.51 -17.06 -12.34
C ARG A 159 -3.00 -17.28 -12.36
N LEU A 160 -2.23 -16.28 -11.93
CA LEU A 160 -0.77 -16.29 -12.02
C LEU A 160 -0.09 -16.99 -10.84
N ALA A 161 -0.77 -17.13 -9.71
CA ALA A 161 -0.27 -17.89 -8.57
C ALA A 161 -0.45 -19.40 -8.79
N LYS A 162 0.57 -20.19 -8.46
CA LYS A 162 0.49 -21.67 -8.39
C LYS A 162 0.20 -22.16 -6.98
N LYS A 163 0.74 -21.50 -5.96
CA LYS A 163 0.64 -21.92 -4.56
C LYS A 163 -0.09 -20.90 -3.70
N ARG A 164 0.22 -19.62 -3.84
CA ARG A 164 -0.41 -18.58 -3.01
C ARG A 164 -0.41 -17.21 -3.66
N ALA A 165 -1.49 -16.47 -3.48
CA ALA A 165 -1.56 -15.05 -3.74
C ALA A 165 -1.65 -14.28 -2.43
N ILE A 166 -0.96 -13.14 -2.34
CA ILE A 166 -0.81 -12.34 -1.11
C ILE A 166 -1.04 -10.86 -1.43
N ILE A 167 -1.92 -10.23 -0.68
CA ILE A 167 -2.18 -8.80 -0.69
C ILE A 167 -1.74 -8.24 0.66
N GLY A 168 -0.79 -7.31 0.64
CA GLY A 168 -0.44 -6.51 1.81
C GLY A 168 -1.06 -5.12 1.73
N MET A 169 -1.58 -4.62 2.84
CA MET A 169 -2.03 -3.24 2.96
C MET A 169 -1.69 -2.68 4.33
N THR A 170 -0.98 -1.56 4.39
CA THR A 170 -0.92 -0.77 5.63
C THR A 170 -2.28 -0.11 5.84
N THR A 171 -2.87 -0.35 6.99
CA THR A 171 -4.23 0.06 7.36
C THR A 171 -4.20 0.89 8.64
N GLY A 172 -5.37 1.41 9.02
CA GLY A 172 -5.56 2.28 10.15
C GLY A 172 -5.23 1.64 11.52
N PRO A 173 -5.48 2.40 12.60
CA PRO A 173 -6.08 3.73 12.59
C PRO A 173 -5.20 4.79 11.90
N ILE A 174 -5.82 5.90 11.50
CA ILE A 174 -5.10 7.11 11.06
C ILE A 174 -4.32 7.71 12.25
N GLN A 175 -3.40 8.63 11.98
CA GLN A 175 -2.74 9.45 12.99
C GLN A 175 -3.74 9.99 14.03
N PRO A 176 -3.61 9.65 15.33
CA PRO A 176 -4.70 9.78 16.30
C PRO A 176 -5.15 11.21 16.59
N HIS A 177 -4.29 12.23 16.41
CA HIS A 177 -4.70 13.62 16.57
C HIS A 177 -5.79 14.04 15.55
N TYR A 178 -5.90 13.39 14.39
CA TYR A 178 -6.98 13.67 13.45
C TYR A 178 -8.34 13.20 13.98
N GLU A 179 -8.39 12.11 14.73
CA GLU A 179 -9.63 11.67 15.41
C GLU A 179 -10.04 12.69 16.48
N LEU A 180 -9.08 13.25 17.23
CA LEU A 180 -9.37 14.33 18.18
C LEU A 180 -9.86 15.60 17.47
N LEU A 181 -9.21 16.00 16.37
CA LEU A 181 -9.66 17.12 15.56
C LEU A 181 -11.09 16.94 15.04
N HIS A 182 -11.42 15.74 14.59
CA HIS A 182 -12.75 15.41 14.12
C HIS A 182 -13.79 15.40 15.25
N THR A 183 -13.55 14.63 16.30
CA THR A 183 -14.54 14.37 17.35
C THR A 183 -14.70 15.52 18.34
N LYS A 184 -13.62 16.24 18.68
CA LYS A 184 -13.63 17.34 19.66
C LYS A 184 -13.94 18.68 19.02
N TYR A 185 -13.40 18.94 17.83
CA TYR A 185 -13.48 20.25 17.17
C TYR A 185 -14.38 20.27 15.93
N GLY A 186 -14.89 19.12 15.48
CA GLY A 186 -15.81 19.02 14.36
C GLY A 186 -15.16 19.25 13.00
N TYR A 187 -13.83 19.09 12.88
CA TYR A 187 -13.15 19.28 11.60
C TYR A 187 -13.41 18.11 10.65
N ASP A 188 -13.52 18.44 9.36
CA ASP A 188 -13.57 17.50 8.27
C ASP A 188 -12.15 17.02 7.96
N ILE A 189 -11.94 15.71 8.07
CA ILE A 189 -10.65 15.07 7.89
C ILE A 189 -10.68 14.20 6.63
N LYS A 190 -9.56 14.18 5.92
CA LYS A 190 -9.23 13.25 4.84
C LYS A 190 -9.04 11.82 5.37
N PHE A 191 -10.10 11.22 5.90
CA PHE A 191 -10.10 9.83 6.34
C PHE A 191 -9.90 8.86 5.17
N PRO A 192 -9.15 7.75 5.34
CA PRO A 192 -9.02 6.72 4.31
C PRO A 192 -10.40 6.27 3.83
N ARG A 193 -10.58 6.24 2.50
CA ARG A 193 -11.84 5.83 1.87
C ARG A 193 -11.83 4.38 1.39
N ARG A 194 -10.68 3.71 1.52
CA ARG A 194 -10.49 2.30 1.21
C ARG A 194 -9.71 1.61 2.31
N ASP A 195 -10.05 0.36 2.56
CA ASP A 195 -9.36 -0.44 3.58
C ASP A 195 -9.25 -1.93 3.21
N TYR A 196 -8.40 -2.67 3.93
CA TYR A 196 -8.08 -4.08 3.67
C TYR A 196 -9.33 -4.98 3.63
N ILE A 197 -10.37 -4.62 4.38
CA ILE A 197 -11.62 -5.38 4.49
C ILE A 197 -12.32 -5.49 3.13
N GLU A 198 -12.11 -4.53 2.23
CA GLU A 198 -12.65 -4.59 0.87
C GLU A 198 -12.07 -5.77 0.09
N PHE A 199 -10.79 -6.11 0.26
CA PHE A 199 -10.22 -7.29 -0.38
C PHE A 199 -10.90 -8.59 0.07
N LEU A 200 -11.16 -8.75 1.38
CA LEU A 200 -11.86 -9.92 1.90
C LEU A 200 -13.27 -10.04 1.31
N ASN A 201 -13.99 -8.93 1.24
CA ASN A 201 -15.34 -8.88 0.68
C ASN A 201 -15.37 -9.17 -0.82
N LEU A 202 -14.43 -8.58 -1.58
CA LEU A 202 -14.28 -8.81 -3.02
C LEU A 202 -13.92 -10.27 -3.32
N LEU A 203 -12.94 -10.84 -2.62
CA LEU A 203 -12.53 -12.23 -2.79
C LEU A 203 -13.67 -13.19 -2.42
N TYR A 204 -14.42 -12.91 -1.35
CA TYR A 204 -15.60 -13.70 -0.99
C TYR A 204 -16.67 -13.69 -2.09
N GLU A 205 -16.97 -12.55 -2.71
CA GLU A 205 -17.88 -12.48 -3.86
C GLU A 205 -17.40 -13.30 -5.07
N MET A 206 -16.08 -13.42 -5.22
CA MET A 206 -15.42 -14.22 -6.25
C MET A 206 -15.35 -15.72 -5.90
N ASP A 207 -15.94 -16.17 -4.78
CA ASP A 207 -15.85 -17.54 -4.23
C ASP A 207 -14.40 -17.96 -3.92
N ILE A 208 -13.56 -16.98 -3.54
CA ILE A 208 -12.20 -17.17 -3.05
C ILE A 208 -12.20 -16.91 -1.54
N TYR A 209 -11.83 -17.92 -0.76
CA TYR A 209 -11.78 -17.85 0.70
C TYR A 209 -10.36 -17.47 1.12
N ALA A 210 -10.18 -16.22 1.51
CA ALA A 210 -8.89 -15.71 1.94
C ALA A 210 -8.74 -15.71 3.46
N GLU A 211 -7.53 -16.00 3.91
CA GLU A 211 -7.08 -15.75 5.27
C GLU A 211 -6.71 -14.27 5.42
N CYS A 212 -6.82 -13.73 6.64
CA CYS A 212 -6.37 -12.37 6.96
C CYS A 212 -5.57 -12.38 8.25
N LYS A 213 -4.36 -11.83 8.20
CA LYS A 213 -3.52 -11.60 9.37
C LYS A 213 -3.32 -10.10 9.56
N ILE A 214 -3.68 -9.62 10.75
CA ILE A 214 -3.43 -8.24 11.18
C ILE A 214 -2.11 -8.19 11.95
N ILE A 215 -1.24 -7.25 11.58
CA ILE A 215 0.08 -7.03 12.14
C ILE A 215 0.09 -5.66 12.81
N PRO A 216 0.28 -5.56 14.14
CA PRO A 216 0.42 -4.28 14.81
C PRO A 216 1.75 -3.63 14.43
N LEU A 217 1.72 -2.37 14.03
CA LEU A 217 2.87 -1.60 13.60
C LEU A 217 2.95 -0.28 14.36
N LYS A 218 4.16 0.25 14.43
CA LYS A 218 4.44 1.55 15.06
C LYS A 218 5.37 2.36 14.19
N ARG A 219 5.13 3.66 14.13
CA ARG A 219 6.01 4.61 13.48
C ARG A 219 6.20 5.82 14.39
N VAL A 220 7.45 6.26 14.48
CA VAL A 220 7.80 7.56 15.06
C VAL A 220 8.21 8.46 13.91
N TYR A 221 7.51 9.59 13.74
CA TYR A 221 7.90 10.63 12.80
C TYR A 221 8.82 11.61 13.52
N GLU A 222 9.90 12.00 12.87
CA GLU A 222 10.87 12.95 13.41
C GLU A 222 10.76 14.28 12.66
N TYR A 223 10.83 15.37 13.41
CA TYR A 223 10.79 16.73 12.90
C TYR A 223 11.89 17.56 13.56
N ASP A 224 12.55 18.39 12.76
CA ASP A 224 13.62 19.26 13.25
C ASP A 224 13.05 20.53 13.90
N THR A 225 11.80 20.90 13.57
CA THR A 225 11.11 22.04 14.18
C THR A 225 9.65 21.74 14.45
N TYR A 226 9.08 22.42 15.44
CA TYR A 226 7.66 22.32 15.78
C TYR A 226 6.77 22.75 14.61
N GLU A 227 7.19 23.79 13.87
CA GLU A 227 6.46 24.28 12.70
C GLU A 227 6.36 23.23 11.60
N GLN A 228 7.44 22.49 11.35
CA GLN A 228 7.46 21.39 10.39
C GLN A 228 6.48 20.28 10.82
N LEU A 229 6.43 19.96 12.12
CA LEU A 229 5.49 18.99 12.68
C LEU A 229 4.05 19.44 12.44
N VAL A 230 3.68 20.64 12.89
CA VAL A 230 2.31 21.18 12.77
C VAL A 230 1.88 21.28 11.31
N THR A 231 2.74 21.83 10.44
CA THR A 231 2.47 21.94 9.00
C THR A 231 2.26 20.58 8.36
N THR A 232 3.10 19.59 8.69
CA THR A 232 2.98 18.24 8.12
C THR A 232 1.74 17.52 8.62
N GLN A 233 1.43 17.64 9.90
CA GLN A 233 0.28 17.01 10.56
C GLN A 233 -1.04 17.79 10.38
N SER A 234 -1.06 18.83 9.56
CA SER A 234 -2.30 19.52 9.17
C SER A 234 -2.79 19.16 7.77
N LYS A 235 -2.00 18.43 6.97
CA LYS A 235 -2.27 18.17 5.54
C LYS A 235 -3.56 17.41 5.24
N LYS A 236 -4.12 16.70 6.24
CA LYS A 236 -5.37 15.95 6.08
C LYS A 236 -6.61 16.71 6.56
N ILE A 237 -6.49 17.94 7.04
CA ILE A 237 -7.64 18.76 7.40
C ILE A 237 -8.21 19.39 6.13
N LEU A 238 -9.53 19.29 5.93
CA LEU A 238 -10.21 19.82 4.73
C LEU A 238 -10.69 21.25 4.92
N ASN A 239 -11.01 21.66 6.16
CA ASN A 239 -11.46 23.01 6.44
C ASN A 239 -10.33 24.03 6.20
N THR A 240 -10.69 25.22 5.72
CA THR A 240 -9.74 26.34 5.53
C THR A 240 -9.52 27.13 6.82
N ASP A 241 -10.57 27.25 7.64
CA ASP A 241 -10.58 28.08 8.85
C ASP A 241 -10.22 27.27 10.10
N VAL A 242 -9.04 26.64 10.08
CA VAL A 242 -8.55 25.81 11.18
C VAL A 242 -7.79 26.68 12.18
N LYS A 243 -8.15 26.57 13.46
CA LYS A 243 -7.41 27.25 14.53
C LYS A 243 -6.17 26.44 14.89
N ARG A 244 -4.99 27.05 14.76
CA ARG A 244 -3.71 26.44 15.14
C ARG A 244 -3.74 25.82 16.55
N ALA A 245 -4.33 26.52 17.52
CA ALA A 245 -4.46 26.02 18.89
C ALA A 245 -5.20 24.66 19.00
N HIS A 246 -6.16 24.37 18.10
CA HIS A 246 -6.85 23.08 18.10
C HIS A 246 -5.95 21.95 17.58
N ILE A 247 -5.09 22.25 16.60
CA ILE A 247 -4.10 21.31 16.05
C ILE A 247 -3.07 20.98 17.13
N GLU A 248 -2.52 22.02 17.77
CA GLU A 248 -1.51 21.87 18.82
C GLU A 248 -2.07 21.09 20.03
N ASP A 249 -3.28 21.41 20.49
CA ASP A 249 -3.96 20.68 21.56
C ASP A 249 -4.21 19.20 21.21
N SER A 250 -4.61 18.91 19.96
CA SER A 250 -4.85 17.54 19.50
C SER A 250 -3.55 16.74 19.32
N LEU A 251 -2.43 17.40 19.02
CA LEU A 251 -1.12 16.76 18.86
C LEU A 251 -0.42 16.52 20.19
N ALA A 252 -0.60 17.40 21.17
CA ALA A 252 0.11 17.38 22.45
C ALA A 252 0.21 16.00 23.14
N PRO A 253 -0.84 15.13 23.15
CA PRO A 253 -0.76 13.82 23.80
C PRO A 253 0.18 12.81 23.13
N PHE A 254 0.60 13.07 21.88
CA PHE A 254 1.30 12.10 21.04
C PHE A 254 2.70 12.54 20.63
N ILE A 255 3.10 13.75 21.02
CA ILE A 255 4.41 14.34 20.68
C ILE A 255 5.34 14.31 21.89
N GLU A 256 6.63 14.12 21.62
CA GLU A 256 7.72 14.23 22.58
C GLU A 256 8.77 15.19 22.03
N GLU A 257 9.20 16.17 22.82
CA GLU A 257 10.34 17.03 22.49
C GLU A 257 11.59 16.51 23.20
N LYS A 258 12.66 16.28 22.44
CA LYS A 258 13.95 15.84 22.96
C LYS A 258 15.08 16.48 22.16
N ASP A 259 16.03 17.10 22.87
CA ASP A 259 17.21 17.75 22.29
C ASP A 259 16.86 18.76 21.16
N GLY A 260 15.74 19.48 21.32
CA GLY A 260 15.25 20.45 20.34
C GLY A 260 14.59 19.85 19.09
N ARG A 261 14.39 18.53 19.04
CA ARG A 261 13.67 17.82 17.97
C ARG A 261 12.33 17.28 18.48
N TYR A 262 11.40 17.06 17.56
CA TYR A 262 10.04 16.61 17.88
C TYR A 262 9.75 15.23 17.30
N TYR A 263 9.21 14.36 18.15
CA TYR A 263 8.92 12.97 17.85
C TYR A 263 7.42 12.73 17.98
N TYR A 264 6.77 12.30 16.90
CA TYR A 264 5.34 12.03 16.88
C TYR A 264 5.07 10.53 16.72
N ARG A 265 4.39 9.93 17.71
CA ARG A 265 4.09 8.50 17.74
C ARG A 265 2.78 8.17 17.03
N HIS A 266 2.80 7.09 16.26
CA HIS A 266 1.65 6.57 15.54
C HIS A 266 1.64 5.05 15.54
N ASP A 267 0.64 4.48 16.22
CA ASP A 267 0.34 3.06 16.17
C ASP A 267 -0.70 2.83 15.06
N PHE A 268 -0.45 1.85 14.20
CA PHE A 268 -1.28 1.49 13.05
C PHE A 268 -1.12 0.00 12.77
N HIS A 269 -1.68 -0.51 11.67
CA HIS A 269 -1.56 -1.93 11.35
C HIS A 269 -1.16 -2.16 9.90
N ALA A 270 -0.79 -3.39 9.60
CA ALA A 270 -0.89 -3.94 8.26
C ALA A 270 -1.82 -5.15 8.26
N ALA A 271 -2.53 -5.35 7.16
CA ALA A 271 -3.27 -6.56 6.88
C ALA A 271 -2.56 -7.33 5.76
N LEU A 272 -2.35 -8.62 5.98
CA LEU A 272 -1.97 -9.58 4.95
C LEU A 272 -3.19 -10.44 4.64
N VAL A 273 -3.75 -10.27 3.44
CA VAL A 273 -4.86 -11.08 2.92
C VAL A 273 -4.28 -12.07 1.92
N SER A 274 -4.47 -13.37 2.13
CA SER A 274 -3.86 -14.40 1.28
C SER A 274 -4.77 -15.58 1.02
N TRP A 275 -4.61 -16.22 -0.14
CA TRP A 275 -5.38 -17.40 -0.52
C TRP A 275 -4.58 -18.34 -1.41
N GLU A 276 -5.01 -19.59 -1.46
CA GLU A 276 -4.50 -20.58 -2.40
C GLU A 276 -5.37 -20.56 -3.67
N PRO A 277 -4.77 -20.45 -4.86
CA PRO A 277 -5.50 -20.48 -6.11
C PRO A 277 -6.09 -21.88 -6.35
N LYS A 278 -7.31 -21.94 -6.89
CA LYS A 278 -7.98 -23.18 -7.28
C LYS A 278 -7.53 -23.67 -8.65
#